data_AF-A0A2E0L156-F1
#
_entry.id   AF-A0A2E0L156-F1
#
_cell.length_a   1.000
_cell.length_b   1.000
_cell.length_c   1.000
_cell.angle_alpha   90.00
_cell.angle_beta   90.00
_cell.angle_gamma   90.00
#
_symmetry.space_group_name_H-M   'P 1'
#
loop_
_entity.id
_entity.type
_entity.pdbx_description
1 polymer ?
#
loop_
_entity_poly.entity_id
_entity_poly.type
_entity_poly.pdbx_seq_one_letter_code
_entity_poly.pdbx_strand_id
1 'polypeptide(L)'
;MSAQSPSTSKTPPPDKALGKPEQDGPAPVSQGRPDFRKRLPVWIQELPQFGKFKPSEPDPTYQLLVKKDLEALLVDTPEEVRERIFEDLDFMDYEMLRLFRQRDHLAKFNQNRYRRRQIFFLALAVLATLVGSLQVISLNSNPEIMPMFAFLETLVALLTAFLAAIGGRESPQELWLTNRRRAEQMRREYFRYLTRMPPYDEVTGYQRQMLLSQRAADINRGMYPQEAPGQQGVVDDGTV
;
A
#
# COMPACT_ATOMS: atom_id res chain seq x y z
N MET A 1 37.83 -32.81 25.17
CA MET A 1 36.57 -32.98 24.42
C MET A 1 35.43 -32.79 25.40
N SER A 2 34.90 -31.57 25.51
CA SER A 2 33.85 -31.22 26.48
C SER A 2 32.49 -31.33 25.81
N ALA A 3 31.68 -32.27 26.29
CA ALA A 3 30.32 -32.48 25.81
C ALA A 3 29.40 -31.34 26.29
N GLN A 4 28.85 -30.57 25.33
CA GLN A 4 27.79 -29.62 25.61
C GLN A 4 26.50 -30.38 25.92
N SER A 5 25.89 -30.07 27.07
CA SER A 5 24.60 -30.62 27.46
C SER A 5 23.47 -30.00 26.62
N PRO A 6 22.46 -30.78 26.20
CA PRO A 6 21.36 -30.29 25.38
C PRO A 6 20.47 -29.33 26.19
N SER A 7 20.31 -28.11 25.67
CA SER A 7 19.38 -27.11 26.19
C SER A 7 17.95 -27.58 25.98
N THR A 8 17.26 -27.92 27.06
CA THR A 8 15.83 -28.20 27.07
C THR A 8 15.05 -26.91 26.84
N SER A 9 14.59 -26.69 25.61
CA SER A 9 13.67 -25.60 25.30
C SER A 9 12.33 -25.86 26.00
N LYS A 10 12.01 -25.04 27.00
CA LYS A 10 10.67 -25.00 27.59
C LYS A 10 9.70 -24.54 26.52
N THR A 11 8.80 -25.44 26.11
CA THR A 11 7.63 -25.10 25.31
C THR A 11 6.83 -24.03 26.05
N PRO A 12 6.57 -22.85 25.46
CA PRO A 12 5.72 -21.85 26.10
C PRO A 12 4.30 -22.43 26.27
N PRO A 13 3.60 -22.08 27.37
CA PRO A 13 2.24 -22.55 27.60
C PRO A 13 1.31 -22.11 26.46
N PRO A 14 0.27 -22.90 26.13
CA PRO A 14 -0.70 -22.56 25.10
C PRO A 14 -1.34 -21.22 25.42
N ASP A 15 -1.27 -20.32 24.44
CA ASP A 15 -1.78 -18.96 24.47
C ASP A 15 -3.15 -18.89 25.15
N LYS A 16 -3.18 -18.24 26.31
CA LYS A 16 -4.43 -17.66 26.83
C LYS A 16 -4.98 -16.79 25.73
N ALA A 17 -6.18 -17.14 25.24
CA ALA A 17 -6.94 -16.47 24.20
C ALA A 17 -6.61 -14.97 24.20
N LEU A 18 -5.84 -14.55 23.18
CA LEU A 18 -5.58 -13.15 22.88
C LEU A 18 -6.93 -12.44 22.92
N GLY A 19 -7.15 -11.62 23.96
CA GLY A 19 -8.28 -10.73 24.00
C GLY A 19 -8.35 -10.01 22.66
N LYS A 20 -9.55 -9.88 22.10
CA LYS A 20 -9.77 -9.11 20.86
C LYS A 20 -8.93 -7.83 20.98
N PRO A 21 -7.98 -7.58 20.07
CA PRO A 21 -7.23 -6.34 20.11
C PRO A 21 -8.26 -5.22 20.09
N GLU A 22 -8.21 -4.38 21.12
CA GLU A 22 -9.05 -3.20 21.26
C GLU A 22 -8.77 -2.31 20.05
N GLN A 23 -9.60 -2.47 19.02
CA GLN A 23 -9.47 -1.81 17.71
C GLN A 23 -10.03 -0.38 17.73
N ASP A 24 -10.02 0.27 18.90
CA ASP A 24 -10.51 1.65 19.07
C ASP A 24 -9.45 2.70 18.68
N GLY A 25 -8.37 2.26 18.01
CA GLY A 25 -7.46 3.17 17.32
C GLY A 25 -8.14 3.81 16.10
N PRO A 26 -7.91 5.10 15.82
CA PRO A 26 -8.44 5.75 14.64
C PRO A 26 -7.98 4.98 13.39
N ALA A 27 -8.95 4.56 12.57
CA ALA A 27 -8.66 3.81 11.35
C ALA A 27 -7.63 4.55 10.49
N PRO A 28 -6.70 3.86 9.83
CA PRO A 28 -5.68 4.50 9.02
C PRO A 28 -6.32 5.44 7.98
N VAL A 29 -5.95 6.72 8.04
CA VAL A 29 -6.49 7.77 7.16
C VAL A 29 -6.11 7.41 5.73
N SER A 30 -7.13 7.08 4.93
CA SER A 30 -6.96 6.72 3.53
C SER A 30 -8.14 7.26 2.74
N GLN A 31 -7.92 7.62 1.47
CA GLN A 31 -8.96 8.11 0.55
C GLN A 31 -10.13 7.13 0.30
N GLY A 32 -10.09 5.91 0.84
CA GLY A 32 -11.19 4.97 0.69
C GLY A 32 -12.38 5.42 1.54
N ARG A 33 -13.56 5.57 0.92
CA ARG A 33 -14.81 5.74 1.67
C ARG A 33 -14.95 4.61 2.70
N PRO A 34 -15.61 4.85 3.85
CA PRO A 34 -15.93 3.80 4.80
C PRO A 34 -16.70 2.69 4.07
N ASP A 35 -15.99 1.62 3.75
CA ASP A 35 -16.49 0.56 2.89
C ASP A 35 -17.51 -0.26 3.68
N PHE A 36 -18.64 -0.62 3.07
CA PHE A 36 -19.60 -1.57 3.66
C PHE A 36 -18.88 -2.88 4.06
N ARG A 37 -17.76 -3.17 3.38
CA ARG A 37 -16.87 -4.29 3.67
C ARG A 37 -16.25 -4.24 5.05
N LYS A 38 -16.21 -3.10 5.76
CA LYS A 38 -15.68 -3.03 7.14
C LYS A 38 -16.37 -4.00 8.12
N ARG A 39 -17.63 -4.39 7.82
CA ARG A 39 -18.38 -5.37 8.63
C ARG A 39 -18.08 -6.83 8.25
N LEU A 40 -17.40 -7.06 7.13
CA LEU A 40 -17.05 -8.40 6.65
C LEU A 40 -15.73 -8.86 7.31
N PRO A 41 -15.47 -10.18 7.38
CA PRO A 41 -14.19 -10.71 7.81
C PRO A 41 -12.99 -10.07 7.07
N VAL A 42 -11.85 -9.91 7.75
CA VAL A 42 -10.65 -9.22 7.26
C VAL A 42 -10.23 -9.71 5.86
N TRP A 43 -10.22 -11.03 5.64
CA TRP A 43 -9.85 -11.60 4.35
C TRP A 43 -10.77 -11.18 3.19
N ILE A 44 -12.05 -10.89 3.45
CA ILE A 44 -13.00 -10.37 2.44
C ILE A 44 -12.72 -8.89 2.15
N GLN A 45 -12.31 -8.14 3.17
CA GLN A 45 -11.96 -6.71 3.01
C GLN A 45 -10.77 -6.54 2.06
N GLU A 46 -9.87 -7.52 2.04
CA GLU A 46 -8.71 -7.52 1.16
C GLU A 46 -9.02 -7.93 -0.29
N LEU A 47 -10.19 -8.50 -0.58
CA LEU A 47 -10.56 -8.92 -1.93
C LEU A 47 -10.67 -7.73 -2.89
N PRO A 48 -10.30 -7.90 -4.17
CA PRO A 48 -10.44 -6.86 -5.16
C PRO A 48 -11.91 -6.45 -5.34
N GLN A 49 -12.11 -5.20 -5.71
CA GLN A 49 -13.37 -4.71 -6.23
C GLN A 49 -13.47 -5.13 -7.70
N PHE A 50 -14.37 -6.07 -8.00
CA PHE A 50 -14.58 -6.60 -9.36
C PHE A 50 -15.34 -5.63 -10.27
N GLY A 51 -16.10 -4.69 -9.72
CA GLY A 51 -16.82 -3.65 -10.45
C GLY A 51 -15.97 -2.44 -10.82
N LYS A 52 -16.63 -1.29 -11.02
CA LYS A 52 -15.95 0.00 -11.20
C LYS A 52 -15.21 0.36 -9.91
N PHE A 53 -13.90 0.56 -10.00
CA PHE A 53 -13.09 1.07 -8.89
C PHE A 53 -13.66 2.44 -8.49
N LYS A 54 -14.09 2.57 -7.23
CA LYS A 54 -14.64 3.82 -6.68
C LYS A 54 -13.70 4.34 -5.59
N PRO A 55 -13.33 5.63 -5.60
CA PRO A 55 -13.72 6.65 -6.58
C PRO A 55 -12.96 6.52 -7.91
N SER A 56 -13.59 6.94 -9.03
CA SER A 56 -12.93 6.96 -10.35
C SER A 56 -11.83 8.02 -10.42
N GLU A 57 -11.94 9.05 -9.60
CA GLU A 57 -11.03 10.18 -9.54
C GLU A 57 -10.48 10.35 -8.12
N PRO A 58 -9.31 10.97 -7.95
CA PRO A 58 -8.79 11.33 -6.64
C PRO A 58 -9.77 12.24 -5.89
N ASP A 59 -10.00 11.99 -4.60
CA ASP A 59 -10.88 12.81 -3.78
C ASP A 59 -10.20 14.16 -3.47
N PRO A 60 -10.69 15.30 -4.00
CA PRO A 60 -10.08 16.61 -3.78
C PRO A 60 -10.26 17.13 -2.35
N THR A 61 -11.15 16.52 -1.55
CA THR A 61 -11.41 16.93 -0.17
C THR A 61 -10.55 16.18 0.85
N TYR A 62 -9.85 15.14 0.41
CA TYR A 62 -9.00 14.34 1.30
C TYR A 62 -7.84 15.17 1.85
N GLN A 63 -7.69 15.16 3.17
CA GLN A 63 -6.59 15.79 3.90
C GLN A 63 -5.86 14.75 4.75
N LEU A 64 -4.55 14.94 4.94
CA LEU A 64 -3.74 14.09 5.84
C LEU A 64 -4.02 14.40 7.31
N LEU A 65 -4.22 15.68 7.63
CA LEU A 65 -4.67 16.16 8.93
C LEU A 65 -6.02 16.83 8.75
N VAL A 66 -7.02 16.39 9.51
CA VAL A 66 -8.34 17.01 9.51
C VAL A 66 -8.25 18.34 10.24
N LYS A 67 -8.55 19.45 9.56
CA LYS A 67 -8.43 20.80 10.14
C LYS A 67 -9.15 20.96 11.49
N LYS A 68 -10.33 20.35 11.64
CA LYS A 68 -11.12 20.38 12.89
C LYS A 68 -10.40 19.70 14.06
N ASP A 69 -9.80 18.55 13.81
CA ASP A 69 -9.07 17.80 14.83
C ASP A 69 -7.80 18.58 15.24
N LEU A 70 -7.15 19.24 14.27
CA LEU A 70 -6.01 20.10 14.54
C LEU A 70 -6.41 21.36 15.32
N GLU A 71 -7.52 21.99 14.99
CA GLU A 71 -8.04 23.15 15.72
C GLU A 71 -8.28 22.82 17.20
N ALA A 72 -8.86 21.64 17.48
CA ALA A 72 -9.04 21.14 18.84
C ALA A 72 -7.71 20.89 19.58
N LEU A 73 -6.65 20.47 18.86
CA LEU A 73 -5.32 20.26 19.44
C LEU A 73 -4.55 21.57 19.68
N LEU A 74 -4.87 22.64 18.94
CA LEU A 74 -4.17 23.92 19.01
C LEU A 74 -4.85 24.96 19.91
N VAL A 75 -5.87 24.57 20.69
CA VAL A 75 -6.64 25.49 21.56
C VAL A 75 -5.74 26.32 22.48
N ASP A 76 -4.72 25.70 23.08
CA ASP A 76 -3.78 26.34 24.02
C ASP A 76 -2.54 26.95 23.34
N THR A 77 -2.45 26.87 22.00
CA THR A 77 -1.31 27.39 21.25
C THR A 77 -1.50 28.89 20.96
N PRO A 78 -0.45 29.72 21.06
CA PRO A 78 -0.51 31.14 20.69
C PRO A 78 -1.11 31.37 19.30
N GLU A 79 -1.93 32.41 19.16
CA GLU A 79 -2.67 32.71 17.93
C GLU A 79 -1.74 32.84 16.71
N GLU A 80 -0.62 33.54 16.85
CA GLU A 80 0.38 33.70 15.78
C GLU A 80 0.97 32.37 15.27
N VAL A 81 1.16 31.40 16.15
CA VAL A 81 1.68 30.07 15.78
C VAL A 81 0.59 29.26 15.09
N ARG A 82 -0.64 29.37 15.58
CA ARG A 82 -1.82 28.70 15.02
C ARG A 82 -2.11 29.18 13.60
N GLU A 83 -2.16 30.49 13.38
CA GLU A 83 -2.35 31.08 12.05
C GLU A 83 -1.30 30.60 11.07
N ARG A 84 -0.03 30.63 11.49
CA ARG A 84 1.09 30.17 10.66
C ARG A 84 0.96 28.69 10.28
N ILE A 85 0.52 27.83 11.19
CA ILE A 85 0.29 26.41 10.88
C ILE A 85 -0.83 26.26 9.85
N PHE A 86 -1.91 27.04 9.96
CA PHE A 86 -3.00 27.00 8.99
C PHE A 86 -2.60 27.55 7.61
N GLU A 87 -1.81 28.62 7.55
CA GLU A 87 -1.21 29.11 6.30
C GLU A 87 -0.33 28.04 5.65
N ASP A 88 0.50 27.36 6.45
CA ASP A 88 1.36 26.28 5.99
C ASP A 88 0.52 25.10 5.45
N LEU A 89 -0.58 24.76 6.12
CA LEU A 89 -1.51 23.72 5.67
C LEU A 89 -2.18 24.07 4.34
N ASP A 90 -2.63 25.31 4.18
CA ASP A 90 -3.29 25.77 2.96
C ASP A 90 -2.33 25.76 1.77
N PHE A 91 -1.09 26.21 1.99
CA PHE A 91 -0.04 26.13 0.99
C PHE A 91 0.25 24.66 0.58
N MET A 92 0.40 23.77 1.57
CA MET A 92 0.64 22.35 1.30
C MET A 92 -0.53 21.65 0.60
N ASP A 93 -1.77 22.05 0.87
CA ASP A 93 -2.94 21.46 0.19
C ASP A 93 -2.89 21.72 -1.31
N TYR A 94 -2.52 22.94 -1.68
CA TYR A 94 -2.39 23.37 -3.06
C TYR A 94 -1.22 22.68 -3.78
N GLU A 95 -0.01 22.76 -3.22
CA GLU A 95 1.20 22.31 -3.90
C GLU A 95 1.36 20.78 -3.87
N MET A 96 1.24 20.18 -2.69
CA MET A 96 1.68 18.81 -2.47
C MET A 96 0.52 17.83 -2.29
N LEU A 97 -0.56 18.19 -1.58
CA LEU A 97 -1.66 17.25 -1.38
C LEU A 97 -2.35 16.91 -2.70
N ARG A 98 -2.44 17.83 -3.66
CA ARG A 98 -2.90 17.50 -5.02
C ARG A 98 -2.13 16.33 -5.64
N LEU A 99 -0.80 16.35 -5.56
CA LEU A 99 0.07 15.30 -6.10
C LEU A 99 -0.05 14.01 -5.28
N PHE A 100 -0.06 14.12 -3.95
CA PHE A 100 -0.28 12.99 -3.05
C PHE A 100 -1.59 12.27 -3.38
N ARG A 101 -2.67 13.03 -3.53
CA ARG A 101 -4.01 12.51 -3.80
C ARG A 101 -4.03 11.69 -5.08
N GLN A 102 -3.38 12.20 -6.13
CA GLN A 102 -3.26 11.49 -7.40
C GLN A 102 -2.42 10.20 -7.27
N ARG A 103 -1.30 10.24 -6.55
CA ARG A 103 -0.41 9.07 -6.39
C ARG A 103 -1.03 7.99 -5.51
N ASP A 104 -1.70 8.35 -4.42
CA ASP A 104 -2.41 7.39 -3.56
C ASP A 104 -3.56 6.71 -4.33
N HIS A 105 -4.33 7.47 -5.10
CA HIS A 105 -5.38 6.94 -5.96
C HIS A 105 -4.84 5.94 -6.98
N LEU A 106 -3.79 6.31 -7.73
CA LEU A 106 -3.14 5.43 -8.70
C LEU A 106 -2.54 4.18 -8.04
N ALA A 107 -1.98 4.30 -6.84
CA ALA A 107 -1.47 3.15 -6.08
C ALA A 107 -2.61 2.16 -5.79
N LYS A 108 -3.74 2.64 -5.25
CA LYS A 108 -4.91 1.79 -4.93
C LYS A 108 -5.54 1.18 -6.18
N PHE A 109 -5.62 1.94 -7.28
CA PHE A 109 -6.12 1.44 -8.55
C PHE A 109 -5.27 0.26 -9.05
N ASN A 110 -3.94 0.41 -9.05
CA ASN A 110 -3.02 -0.64 -9.48
C ASN A 110 -3.00 -1.83 -8.52
N GLN A 111 -3.14 -1.60 -7.22
CA GLN A 111 -3.32 -2.66 -6.22
C GLN A 111 -4.56 -3.52 -6.52
N ASN A 112 -5.70 -2.87 -6.79
CA ASN A 112 -6.94 -3.57 -7.14
C ASN A 112 -6.78 -4.38 -8.44
N ARG A 113 -6.13 -3.79 -9.45
CA ARG A 113 -5.82 -4.47 -10.73
C ARG A 113 -4.93 -5.70 -10.52
N TYR A 114 -3.90 -5.59 -9.69
CA TYR A 114 -3.00 -6.69 -9.32
C TYR A 114 -3.77 -7.83 -8.64
N ARG A 115 -4.50 -7.52 -7.56
CA ARG A 115 -5.29 -8.51 -6.81
C ARG A 115 -6.32 -9.22 -7.68
N ARG A 116 -6.96 -8.50 -8.59
CA ARG A 116 -7.91 -9.10 -9.53
C ARG A 116 -7.25 -10.13 -10.45
N ARG A 117 -6.06 -9.81 -11.01
CA ARG A 117 -5.30 -10.78 -11.81
C ARG A 117 -4.91 -12.02 -11.00
N GLN A 118 -4.46 -11.82 -9.76
CA GLN A 118 -4.09 -12.92 -8.87
C GLN A 118 -5.27 -13.86 -8.59
N ILE A 119 -6.47 -13.31 -8.35
CA ILE A 119 -7.66 -14.15 -8.16
C ILE A 119 -8.05 -14.89 -9.43
N PHE A 120 -7.92 -14.27 -10.61
CA PHE A 120 -8.18 -14.97 -11.86
C PHE A 120 -7.21 -16.14 -12.07
N PHE A 121 -5.92 -15.96 -11.80
CA PHE A 121 -4.95 -17.07 -11.85
C PHE A 121 -5.27 -18.16 -10.83
N LEU A 122 -5.63 -17.79 -9.60
CA LEU A 122 -6.03 -18.76 -8.58
C LEU A 122 -7.28 -19.55 -9.02
N ALA A 123 -8.28 -18.87 -9.57
CA ALA A 123 -9.49 -19.51 -10.08
C ALA A 123 -9.18 -20.47 -11.24
N LEU A 124 -8.31 -20.07 -12.18
CA LEU A 124 -7.88 -20.95 -13.28
C LEU A 124 -7.08 -22.15 -12.78
N ALA A 125 -6.20 -21.97 -11.78
CA ALA A 125 -5.45 -23.07 -11.18
C ALA A 125 -6.39 -24.08 -10.51
N VAL A 126 -7.39 -23.61 -9.75
CA VAL A 126 -8.42 -24.47 -9.15
C VAL A 126 -9.20 -25.22 -10.23
N LEU A 127 -9.62 -24.54 -11.30
CA LEU A 127 -10.32 -25.18 -12.42
C LEU A 127 -9.44 -26.23 -13.10
N ALA A 128 -8.16 -25.95 -13.34
CA ALA A 128 -7.22 -26.91 -13.92
C ALA A 128 -7.09 -28.15 -13.04
N THR A 129 -6.96 -27.98 -11.71
CA THR A 129 -6.91 -29.11 -10.76
C THR A 129 -8.20 -29.94 -10.80
N LEU A 130 -9.37 -29.28 -10.84
CA LEU A 130 -10.65 -29.97 -10.93
C LEU A 130 -10.76 -30.77 -12.24
N VAL A 131 -10.45 -30.16 -13.38
CA VAL A 131 -10.48 -30.84 -14.68
C VAL A 131 -9.52 -32.03 -14.70
N GLY A 132 -8.27 -31.84 -14.27
CA GLY A 132 -7.29 -32.93 -14.20
C GLY A 132 -7.74 -34.07 -13.29
N SER A 133 -8.35 -33.77 -12.14
CA SER A 133 -8.90 -34.80 -11.26
C SER A 133 -10.05 -35.59 -11.91
N LEU A 134 -10.94 -34.91 -12.63
CA LEU A 134 -12.05 -35.53 -13.36
C LEU A 134 -11.57 -36.36 -14.55
N GLN A 135 -10.51 -35.95 -15.24
CA GLN A 135 -9.87 -36.73 -16.30
C GLN A 135 -9.40 -38.07 -15.75
N VAL A 136 -8.67 -38.07 -14.62
CA VAL A 136 -8.15 -39.29 -13.99
C VAL A 136 -9.27 -40.25 -13.61
N ILE A 137 -10.37 -39.74 -13.04
CA ILE A 137 -11.54 -40.56 -12.68
C ILE A 137 -12.23 -41.14 -13.93
N SER A 138 -12.32 -40.34 -14.99
CA SER A 138 -13.02 -40.71 -16.23
C SER A 138 -12.30 -41.81 -17.01
N LEU A 139 -10.97 -41.91 -16.90
CA LEU A 139 -10.18 -42.97 -17.55
C LEU A 139 -10.67 -44.38 -17.19
N ASN A 140 -11.12 -44.59 -15.96
CA ASN A 140 -11.59 -45.89 -15.50
C ASN A 140 -13.12 -46.06 -15.59
N SER A 141 -13.87 -44.98 -15.49
CA SER A 141 -15.33 -45.03 -15.36
C SER A 141 -16.08 -44.79 -16.66
N ASN A 142 -15.62 -43.86 -17.51
CA ASN A 142 -16.24 -43.56 -18.79
C ASN A 142 -15.21 -42.93 -19.77
N PRO A 143 -14.47 -43.78 -20.52
CA PRO A 143 -13.43 -43.31 -21.43
C PRO A 143 -13.93 -42.42 -22.56
N GLU A 144 -15.21 -42.52 -22.95
CA GLU A 144 -15.78 -41.77 -24.07
C GLU A 144 -15.86 -40.26 -23.79
N ILE A 145 -15.92 -39.86 -22.52
CA ILE A 145 -15.98 -38.44 -22.11
C ILE A 145 -14.57 -37.83 -21.99
N MET A 146 -13.50 -38.63 -22.00
CA MET A 146 -12.13 -38.16 -21.82
C MET A 146 -11.72 -37.05 -22.80
N PRO A 147 -12.04 -37.11 -24.11
CA PRO A 147 -11.72 -36.04 -25.06
C PRO A 147 -12.33 -34.68 -24.69
N MET A 148 -13.52 -34.67 -24.09
CA MET A 148 -14.18 -33.44 -23.63
C MET A 148 -13.38 -32.79 -22.50
N PHE A 149 -12.90 -33.57 -21.53
CA PHE A 149 -12.09 -33.03 -20.44
C PHE A 149 -10.69 -32.61 -20.90
N ALA A 150 -10.07 -33.34 -21.84
CA ALA A 150 -8.82 -32.91 -22.46
C ALA A 150 -9.00 -31.55 -23.17
N PHE A 151 -10.11 -31.38 -23.91
CA PHE A 151 -10.45 -30.10 -24.51
C PHE A 151 -10.62 -28.99 -23.46
N LEU A 152 -11.37 -29.24 -22.38
CA LEU A 152 -11.52 -28.26 -21.28
C LEU A 152 -10.19 -27.86 -20.65
N GLU A 153 -9.28 -28.82 -20.43
CA GLU A 153 -7.93 -28.53 -19.93
C GLU A 153 -7.16 -27.61 -20.89
N THR A 154 -7.19 -27.90 -22.19
CA THR A 154 -6.53 -27.03 -23.18
C THR A 154 -7.12 -25.62 -23.21
N LEU A 155 -8.44 -25.47 -23.00
CA LEU A 155 -9.06 -24.15 -22.88
C LEU A 155 -8.57 -23.40 -21.64
N VAL A 156 -8.48 -24.07 -20.49
CA VAL A 156 -7.95 -23.47 -19.25
C VAL A 156 -6.49 -23.06 -19.42
N ALA A 157 -5.67 -23.91 -20.06
CA ALA A 157 -4.28 -23.60 -20.38
C ALA A 157 -4.17 -22.38 -21.30
N LEU A 158 -4.99 -22.32 -22.36
CA LEU A 158 -5.04 -21.20 -23.30
C LEU A 158 -5.43 -19.89 -22.61
N LEU A 159 -6.46 -19.91 -21.77
CA LEU A 159 -6.89 -18.74 -20.99
C LEU A 159 -5.80 -18.27 -20.02
N THR A 160 -5.10 -19.20 -19.39
CA THR A 160 -3.97 -18.90 -18.49
C THR A 160 -2.83 -18.22 -19.24
N ALA A 161 -2.43 -18.78 -20.39
CA ALA A 161 -1.41 -18.19 -21.24
C ALA A 161 -1.81 -16.80 -21.77
N PHE A 162 -3.08 -16.64 -22.17
CA PHE A 162 -3.63 -15.36 -22.61
C PHE A 162 -3.59 -14.28 -21.51
N LEU A 163 -4.01 -14.62 -20.29
CA LEU A 163 -3.94 -13.69 -19.15
C LEU A 163 -2.49 -13.32 -18.81
N ALA A 164 -1.56 -14.28 -18.88
CA ALA A 164 -0.14 -14.02 -18.66
C ALA A 164 0.42 -13.07 -19.73
N ALA A 165 0.07 -13.27 -21.00
CA ALA A 165 0.51 -12.42 -22.12
C ALA A 165 0.01 -10.97 -21.99
N ILE A 166 -1.26 -10.75 -21.65
CA ILE A 166 -1.80 -9.40 -21.38
C ILE A 166 -1.20 -8.79 -20.11
N GLY A 167 -0.71 -9.63 -19.20
CA GLY A 167 -0.09 -9.24 -17.96
C GLY A 167 1.26 -8.53 -18.13
N GLY A 168 2.03 -8.88 -19.16
CA GLY A 168 3.47 -8.63 -19.22
C GLY A 168 3.96 -7.26 -19.70
N ARG A 169 3.10 -6.37 -20.22
CA ARG A 169 3.56 -5.07 -20.76
C ARG A 169 4.07 -4.11 -19.68
N GLU A 170 3.40 -4.06 -18.54
CA GLU A 170 3.82 -3.33 -17.33
C GLU A 170 3.27 -4.07 -16.11
N SER A 171 4.11 -4.37 -15.13
CA SER A 171 3.69 -5.05 -13.92
C SER A 171 2.85 -4.11 -13.04
N PRO A 172 1.55 -4.40 -12.79
CA PRO A 172 0.73 -3.57 -11.91
C PRO A 172 1.29 -3.52 -10.48
N GLN A 173 2.07 -4.52 -10.08
CA GLN A 173 2.74 -4.55 -8.79
C GLN A 173 3.82 -3.47 -8.71
N GLU A 174 4.65 -3.32 -9.74
CA GLU A 174 5.69 -2.28 -9.79
C GLU A 174 5.07 -0.88 -9.82
N LEU A 175 4.00 -0.69 -10.60
CA LEU A 175 3.25 0.56 -10.62
C LEU A 175 2.62 0.88 -9.27
N TRP A 176 2.04 -0.12 -8.59
CA TRP A 176 1.52 0.03 -7.24
C TRP A 176 2.63 0.45 -6.27
N LEU A 177 3.73 -0.30 -6.21
CA LEU A 177 4.85 -0.03 -5.30
C LEU A 177 5.47 1.34 -5.54
N THR A 178 5.64 1.73 -6.81
CA THR A 178 6.22 3.03 -7.18
C THR A 178 5.31 4.18 -6.75
N ASN A 179 4.01 4.13 -7.08
CA ASN A 179 3.07 5.18 -6.68
C ASN A 179 2.90 5.23 -5.16
N ARG A 180 2.88 4.07 -4.50
CA ARG A 180 2.79 3.97 -3.04
C ARG A 180 4.01 4.58 -2.37
N ARG A 181 5.22 4.28 -2.86
CA ARG A 181 6.47 4.89 -2.37
C ARG A 181 6.43 6.40 -2.51
N ARG A 182 6.03 6.93 -3.68
CA ARG A 182 5.90 8.39 -3.89
C ARG A 182 4.90 9.04 -2.93
N ALA A 183 3.73 8.41 -2.73
CA ALA A 183 2.72 8.92 -1.81
C ALA A 183 3.24 8.92 -0.35
N GLU A 184 3.91 7.86 0.10
CA GLU A 184 4.50 7.82 1.44
C GLU A 184 5.62 8.84 1.62
N GLN A 185 6.45 9.07 0.60
CA GLN A 185 7.49 10.10 0.64
C GLN A 185 6.88 11.51 0.71
N MET A 186 5.81 11.79 -0.05
CA MET A 186 5.07 13.06 0.09
C MET A 186 4.45 13.22 1.47
N ARG A 187 3.89 12.15 2.05
CA ARG A 187 3.38 12.17 3.42
C ARG A 187 4.48 12.45 4.44
N ARG A 188 5.68 11.89 4.25
CA ARG A 188 6.82 12.17 5.13
C ARG A 188 7.27 13.63 5.03
N GLU A 189 7.40 14.16 3.82
CA GLU A 189 7.75 15.57 3.60
C GLU A 189 6.68 16.52 4.15
N TYR A 190 5.39 16.15 4.09
CA TYR A 190 4.31 16.89 4.75
C TYR A 190 4.55 17.11 6.24
N PHE A 191 4.80 16.02 6.97
CA PHE A 191 5.07 16.14 8.40
C PHE A 191 6.39 16.84 8.67
N ARG A 192 7.42 16.56 7.87
CA ARG A 192 8.74 17.22 7.99
C ARG A 192 8.64 18.73 7.82
N TYR A 193 7.84 19.22 6.87
CA TYR A 193 7.59 20.63 6.65
C TYR A 193 6.88 21.27 7.85
N LEU A 194 5.80 20.63 8.33
CA LEU A 194 5.03 21.11 9.49
C LEU A 194 5.87 21.19 10.77
N THR A 195 6.67 20.17 11.03
CA THR A 195 7.53 20.13 12.23
C THR A 195 8.83 20.91 12.06
N ARG A 196 9.03 21.60 10.93
CA ARG A 196 10.26 22.34 10.59
C ARG A 196 11.53 21.53 10.81
N MET A 197 11.50 20.27 10.41
CA MET A 197 12.71 19.43 10.45
C MET A 197 13.63 19.75 9.26
N PRO A 198 14.94 19.45 9.35
CA PRO A 198 15.87 19.65 8.25
C PRO A 198 15.36 19.10 6.91
N PRO A 199 15.48 19.88 5.81
CA PRO A 199 16.16 21.18 5.68
C PRO A 199 15.26 22.42 5.87
N TYR A 200 14.04 22.26 6.41
CA TYR A 200 13.08 23.36 6.51
C TYR A 200 13.29 24.28 7.71
N ASP A 201 14.15 23.91 8.65
CA ASP A 201 14.64 24.74 9.75
C ASP A 201 15.64 25.81 9.28
N GLU A 202 16.45 25.50 8.25
CA GLU A 202 17.48 26.39 7.72
C GLU A 202 16.93 27.55 6.87
N VAL A 203 15.71 27.42 6.34
CA VAL A 203 15.09 28.38 5.43
C VAL A 203 13.76 28.91 5.94
N THR A 204 13.49 30.19 5.73
CA THR A 204 12.27 30.86 6.23
C THR A 204 11.42 31.47 5.11
N GLY A 205 10.12 31.63 5.38
CA GLY A 205 9.19 32.31 4.48
C GLY A 205 9.11 31.67 3.08
N TYR A 206 9.23 32.50 2.05
CA TYR A 206 9.09 32.08 0.64
C TYR A 206 10.10 31.00 0.23
N GLN A 207 11.34 31.07 0.71
CA GLN A 207 12.37 30.07 0.37
C GLN A 207 11.98 28.67 0.86
N ARG A 208 11.35 28.58 2.04
CA ARG A 208 10.86 27.32 2.60
C ARG A 208 9.73 26.73 1.73
N GLN A 209 8.82 27.59 1.29
CA GLN A 209 7.72 27.21 0.38
C GLN A 209 8.27 26.71 -0.96
N MET A 210 9.20 27.45 -1.57
CA MET A 210 9.85 27.07 -2.83
C MET A 210 10.58 25.72 -2.71
N LEU A 211 11.29 25.49 -1.59
CA LEU A 211 11.96 24.22 -1.32
C LEU A 211 10.97 23.05 -1.20
N LEU A 212 9.81 23.26 -0.58
CA LEU A 212 8.76 22.24 -0.53
C LEU A 212 8.22 21.92 -1.93
N SER A 213 7.87 22.94 -2.71
CA SER A 213 7.37 22.74 -4.09
C SER A 213 8.37 21.98 -4.95
N GLN A 214 9.66 22.32 -4.85
CA GLN A 214 10.74 21.61 -5.55
C GLN A 214 10.79 20.14 -5.14
N ARG A 215 10.84 19.84 -3.83
CA ARG A 215 10.91 18.45 -3.33
C ARG A 215 9.66 17.67 -3.69
N ALA A 216 8.48 18.27 -3.62
CA ALA A 216 7.23 17.64 -4.04
C ALA A 216 7.24 17.29 -5.54
N ALA A 217 7.75 18.18 -6.39
CA ALA A 217 7.92 17.93 -7.82
C ALA A 217 8.94 16.81 -8.10
N ASP A 218 10.06 16.79 -7.37
CA ASP A 218 11.10 15.77 -7.50
C ASP A 218 10.57 14.40 -7.10
N ILE A 219 9.88 14.29 -5.95
CA ILE A 219 9.25 13.04 -5.52
C ILE A 219 8.21 12.56 -6.54
N ASN A 220 7.43 13.49 -7.12
CA ASN A 220 6.45 13.16 -8.15
C ASN A 220 7.11 12.59 -9.43
N ARG A 221 8.29 13.11 -9.79
CA ARG A 221 9.14 12.59 -10.88
C ARG A 221 9.82 11.26 -10.52
N GLY A 222 9.84 10.89 -9.24
CA GLY A 222 10.50 9.68 -8.73
C GLY A 222 11.96 9.91 -8.31
N MET A 223 12.39 11.17 -8.20
CA MET A 223 13.64 11.55 -7.57
C MET A 223 13.38 11.73 -6.08
N TYR A 224 14.02 10.91 -5.25
CA TYR A 224 13.85 11.00 -3.80
C TYR A 224 14.96 11.89 -3.25
N PRO A 225 14.63 13.04 -2.63
CA PRO A 225 15.62 13.86 -1.97
C PRO A 225 16.36 12.99 -0.96
N GLN A 226 17.69 12.94 -1.07
CA GLN A 226 18.49 12.24 -0.06
C GLN A 226 18.28 12.93 1.28
N GLU A 227 18.20 12.15 2.35
CA GLU A 227 18.34 12.68 3.69
C GLU A 227 19.69 13.37 3.77
N ALA A 228 19.76 14.54 4.41
CA ALA A 228 20.98 15.31 4.49
C ALA A 228 22.15 14.40 4.91
N PRO A 229 23.35 14.54 4.30
CA PRO A 229 24.46 13.59 4.44
C PRO A 229 24.99 13.39 5.88
N GLY A 230 24.43 14.06 6.90
CA GLY A 230 24.71 13.83 8.32
C GLY A 230 23.93 12.69 8.99
N GLN A 231 22.99 12.02 8.30
CA GLN A 231 22.27 10.84 8.83
C GLN A 231 22.60 9.52 8.13
N GLN A 232 23.45 9.55 7.10
CA GLN A 232 24.15 8.33 6.69
C GLN A 232 25.17 8.06 7.78
N GLY A 233 24.74 7.33 8.81
CA GLY A 233 25.61 6.89 9.89
C GLY A 233 26.90 6.42 9.27
N VAL A 234 28.01 6.99 9.73
CA VAL A 234 29.36 6.55 9.40
C VAL A 234 29.32 5.04 9.59
N VAL A 235 29.23 4.31 8.48
CA VAL A 235 29.47 2.87 8.49
C VAL A 235 30.96 2.83 8.69
N ASP A 236 31.34 2.77 9.97
CA ASP A 236 32.71 2.60 10.40
C ASP A 236 33.12 1.24 9.82
N ASP A 237 33.75 1.29 8.66
CA ASP A 237 34.22 0.15 7.90
C ASP A 237 35.42 -0.38 8.68
N GLY A 238 35.10 -1.06 9.79
CA GLY A 238 36.02 -1.66 10.72
C GLY A 238 36.84 -2.69 9.99
N THR A 239 37.96 -2.23 9.45
CA THR A 239 39.03 -3.08 8.90
C THR A 239 39.58 -3.91 10.07
N VAL A 240 39.36 -5.22 9.97
CA VAL A 240 40.06 -6.26 10.76
C VAL A 240 41.19 -6.81 9.91
#